data_AF-T1H6Z9-F1
#
_entry.id   AF-T1H6Z9-F1
#
_cell.length_a   1.000
_cell.length_b   1.000
_cell.length_c   1.000
_cell.angle_alpha   90.00
_cell.angle_beta   90.00
_cell.angle_gamma   90.00
#
_symmetry.space_group_name_H-M   'P 1'
#
loop_
_entity.id
_entity.type
_entity.pdbx_description
1 polymer ?
#
loop_
_entity_poly.entity_id
_entity_poly.type
_entity_poly.pdbx_seq_one_letter_code
_entity_poly.pdbx_strand_id
1 'polypeptide(L)' 'ELGFKKNPALIPLYFCVGAGMVGALWYTYRLAAKSPDVTWNRIKNPEPWQEYRTKQYKFMSPIRDYSKLENPAPKFEE' A
#
# COMPACT_ATOMS: atom_id res chain seq x y z
N GLU A 1 -0.68 -35.47 16.89
CA GLU A 1 0.09 -35.18 15.65
C GLU A 1 -0.63 -34.10 14.85
N LEU A 2 0.09 -33.05 14.44
CA LEU A 2 -0.46 -31.93 13.69
C LEU A 2 -1.05 -32.45 12.36
N GLY A 3 -2.30 -32.10 12.04
CA GLY A 3 -3.10 -32.71 10.96
C GLY A 3 -2.46 -32.74 9.56
N PHE A 4 -1.42 -31.94 9.32
CA PHE A 4 -0.65 -31.88 8.08
C PHE A 4 0.06 -33.19 7.71
N LYS A 5 0.45 -34.02 8.69
CA LYS A 5 1.07 -35.33 8.40
C LYS A 5 0.07 -36.40 7.97
N LYS A 6 -1.21 -36.24 8.29
CA LYS A 6 -2.26 -37.23 7.97
C LYS A 6 -2.79 -37.10 6.54
N ASN A 7 -2.80 -35.89 5.99
CA ASN A 7 -3.33 -35.61 4.64
C ASN A 7 -2.43 -34.61 3.89
N PRO A 8 -1.37 -35.05 3.22
CA PRO A 8 -0.48 -34.15 2.48
C PRO A 8 -1.18 -33.41 1.33
N ALA A 9 -2.31 -33.94 0.84
CA ALA A 9 -3.16 -33.28 -0.16
C ALA A 9 -3.76 -31.94 0.29
N LEU A 10 -3.84 -31.67 1.60
CA LEU A 10 -4.38 -30.40 2.13
C LEU A 10 -3.36 -29.25 2.15
N ILE A 11 -2.06 -29.54 2.00
CA ILE A 11 -0.99 -28.54 2.00
C ILE A 11 -1.22 -27.44 0.93
N PRO A 12 -1.50 -27.77 -0.35
CA PRO A 12 -1.77 -26.74 -1.36
C PRO A 12 -3.02 -25.90 -1.08
N LEU A 13 -4.05 -26.49 -0.46
CA LEU A 13 -5.25 -25.76 -0.05
C LEU A 13 -4.91 -24.69 0.99
N TYR A 14 -4.20 -25.07 2.06
CA TYR A 14 -3.78 -24.14 3.10
C TYR A 14 -2.82 -23.07 2.59
N PHE A 15 -1.98 -23.41 1.61
CA PHE A 15 -1.11 -22.44 0.95
C PHE A 15 -1.93 -21.34 0.24
N CYS A 16 -2.91 -21.72 -0.59
CA CYS A 16 -3.75 -20.76 -1.29
C CYS A 16 -4.55 -19.86 -0.31
N VAL A 17 -5.09 -20.45 0.76
CA VAL A 17 -5.82 -19.70 1.78
C VAL A 17 -4.89 -18.75 2.54
N GLY A 18 -3.71 -19.23 2.95
CA GLY A 18 -2.68 -18.41 3.58
C GLY A 18 -2.22 -17.25 2.70
N ALA A 19 -1.94 -17.53 1.42
CA ALA A 19 -1.57 -16.51 0.45
C ALA A 19 -2.68 -15.47 0.27
N GLY A 20 -3.94 -15.88 0.22
CA GLY A 20 -5.10 -14.97 0.15
C GLY A 20 -5.20 -14.04 1.36
N MET A 21 -5.08 -14.59 2.58
CA MET A 21 -5.11 -13.80 3.81
C MET A 21 -3.94 -12.80 3.89
N VAL A 22 -2.73 -13.24 3.57
CA VAL A 22 -1.55 -12.37 3.55
C VAL A 22 -1.71 -11.27 2.49
N GLY A 23 -2.21 -11.61 1.29
CA GLY A 23 -2.46 -10.63 0.23
C GLY A 23 -3.48 -9.57 0.64
N ALA A 24 -4.58 -9.97 1.30
CA ALA A 24 -5.61 -9.06 1.78
C ALA A 24 -5.06 -8.12 2.88
N LEU A 25 -4.34 -8.65 3.87
CA LEU A 25 -3.72 -7.86 4.93
C LEU A 25 -2.67 -6.90 4.37
N TRP A 26 -1.84 -7.37 3.44
CA TRP A 26 -0.82 -6.54 2.81
C TRP A 26 -1.43 -5.40 2.01
N TYR A 27 -2.47 -5.66 1.21
CA TYR A 27 -3.10 -4.63 0.38
C TYR A 27 -3.83 -3.58 1.22
N THR A 28 -4.54 -4.03 2.26
CA THR A 28 -5.21 -3.12 3.21
C THR A 28 -4.21 -2.27 3.98
N TYR A 29 -3.12 -2.87 4.49
CA TYR A 29 -2.03 -2.12 5.13
C TYR A 29 -1.40 -1.10 4.18
N ARG A 30 -1.11 -1.50 2.94
CA ARG A 30 -0.59 -0.60 1.91
C ARG A 30 -1.54 0.57 1.66
N LEU A 31 -2.85 0.32 1.61
CA LEU A 31 -3.84 1.38 1.37
C LEU A 31 -3.85 2.35 2.56
N ALA A 32 -3.84 1.81 3.78
CA ALA A 32 -3.86 2.63 4.99
C ALA A 32 -2.58 3.47 5.14
N ALA A 33 -1.41 2.93 4.79
CA ALA A 33 -0.13 3.63 4.92
C ALA A 33 0.21 4.55 3.75
N LYS A 34 -0.26 4.24 2.53
CA LYS A 34 0.12 4.98 1.32
C LYS A 34 -1.01 5.78 0.66
N SER A 35 -2.19 5.86 1.27
CA SER A 35 -3.28 6.68 0.76
C SER A 35 -3.13 8.14 1.18
N PRO A 36 -3.27 9.11 0.25
CA PRO A 36 -3.24 10.54 0.59
C PRO A 36 -4.41 10.95 1.50
N ASP A 37 -5.50 10.16 1.52
CA ASP A 37 -6.67 10.42 2.37
C ASP A 37 -6.47 9.99 3.83
N VAL A 38 -5.40 9.23 4.12
CA VAL A 38 -5.15 8.67 5.45
C VAL A 38 -3.91 9.33 6.05
N THR A 39 -4.11 10.15 7.07
CA THR A 39 -3.02 10.79 7.83
C THR A 39 -2.90 10.17 9.23
N TRP A 40 -1.77 9.50 9.47
CA TRP A 40 -1.43 8.90 10.77
C TRP A 40 -0.83 9.90 11.76
N ASN A 41 -0.12 10.92 11.26
CA ASN A 41 0.61 11.87 12.09
C ASN A 41 0.14 13.30 11.84
N ARG A 42 -0.98 13.66 12.46
CA ARG A 42 -1.62 14.98 12.28
C ARG A 42 -0.93 16.11 13.06
N ILE A 43 -0.06 15.76 14.02
CA ILE A 43 0.53 16.74 14.94
C ILE A 43 1.89 17.23 14.42
N LYS A 44 2.76 16.32 13.93
CA LYS A 44 4.08 16.71 13.43
C LYS A 44 4.12 16.98 11.92
N ASN A 45 3.05 16.66 11.20
CA ASN A 45 2.92 16.97 9.78
C ASN A 45 1.62 17.77 9.56
N PRO A 46 1.67 19.11 9.71
CA PRO A 46 0.49 19.96 9.56
C PRO A 46 -0.03 20.02 8.11
N GLU A 47 0.79 19.67 7.12
CA GLU A 47 0.40 19.66 5.70
C GLU A 47 0.60 18.28 5.02
N PRO A 48 -0.14 17.25 5.45
CA PRO A 48 0.05 15.88 4.97
C PRO A 48 -0.19 15.71 3.46
N TRP A 49 -1.02 16.55 2.85
CA TRP A 49 -1.28 16.56 1.41
C TRP A 49 -0.03 16.91 0.57
N GLN A 50 0.95 17.61 1.15
CA GLN A 50 2.21 17.95 0.44
C GLN A 50 3.07 16.71 0.18
N GLU A 51 2.99 15.70 1.04
CA GLU A 51 3.83 14.50 0.92
C GLU A 51 3.57 13.73 -0.38
N TYR A 52 2.33 13.79 -0.88
CA TYR A 52 1.89 13.15 -2.11
C TYR A 52 1.85 14.10 -3.32
N ARG A 53 2.39 15.31 -3.21
CA ARG A 53 2.36 16.33 -4.28
C ARG A 53 2.96 15.84 -5.60
N THR A 54 4.06 15.08 -5.53
CA THR A 54 4.79 14.54 -6.70
C THR A 54 4.95 13.01 -6.66
N LYS A 55 4.43 12.35 -5.61
CA LYS A 55 4.54 10.89 -5.47
C LYS A 55 3.44 10.16 -6.25
N GLN A 56 3.79 8.97 -6.74
CA GLN A 56 2.81 8.07 -7.34
C GLN A 56 1.95 7.39 -6.27
N TYR A 57 0.65 7.66 -6.26
CA TYR A 57 -0.31 6.95 -5.40
C TYR A 57 -0.67 5.54 -5.94
N LYS A 58 -0.88 5.43 -7.25
CA LYS A 58 -1.25 4.17 -7.91
C LYS A 58 -0.14 3.13 -7.72
N PHE A 59 -0.52 1.86 -7.56
CA PHE A 59 0.47 0.78 -7.38
C PHE A 59 1.42 0.66 -8.57
N MET A 60 0.85 0.76 -9.76
CA MET A 60 1.57 0.66 -11.01
C MET A 60 1.06 1.75 -11.95
N SER A 61 1.99 2.30 -12.72
CA SER A 61 1.70 3.25 -13.78
C SER A 61 2.64 2.94 -14.93
N PRO A 62 2.23 2.07 -15.86
CA PRO A 62 3.11 1.65 -16.96
C PRO A 62 3.40 2.77 -17.97
N ILE A 63 2.50 3.76 -18.07
CA ILE A 63 2.55 4.80 -19.10
C ILE A 63 3.16 6.10 -18.57
N ARG A 64 2.97 6.39 -17.28
CA ARG A 64 3.25 7.71 -16.72
C ARG A 64 4.32 7.64 -15.65
N ASP A 65 5.41 8.36 -15.90
CA ASP A 65 6.54 8.52 -14.99
C ASP A 65 6.30 9.71 -14.04
N TYR A 66 5.99 9.42 -12.78
CA TYR A 66 5.71 10.46 -11.78
C TYR A 66 6.97 11.20 -11.33
N SER A 67 8.17 10.64 -11.57
CA SER A 67 9.42 11.31 -11.20
C SER A 67 9.69 12.57 -12.01
N LYS A 68 9.10 12.67 -13.21
CA LYS A 68 9.24 13.80 -14.13
C LYS A 68 8.03 14.74 -14.12
N LEU A 69 7.02 14.44 -13.30
CA LEU A 69 5.80 15.22 -13.24
C LEU A 69 5.91 16.30 -12.17
N GLU A 70 5.95 17.54 -12.62
CA GLU A 70 5.80 18.70 -11.75
C GLU A 70 4.32 18.97 -11.48
N ASN A 71 4.01 19.29 -10.23
CA ASN A 71 2.66 19.66 -9.85
C ASN A 71 2.41 21.12 -10.25
N PRO A 72 1.37 21.43 -11.04
CA PRO A 72 1.07 22.80 -11.48
C PRO A 72 0.60 23.71 -10.34
N ALA A 73 0.24 23.15 -9.17
CA ALA A 73 -0.12 23.94 -8.01
C ALA A 73 1.09 24.71 -7.47
N PRO A 74 0.90 26.00 -7.11
CA PRO A 74 1.98 26.80 -6.54
C PRO A 74 2.54 26.14 -5.27
N LYS A 75 3.85 26.29 -5.06
CA LYS A 75 4.46 25.93 -3.79
C LYS A 75 4.03 27.00 -2.80
N PHE A 76 3.51 26.57 -1.65
CA PHE A 76 3.27 27.49 -0.56
C PHE A 76 4.67 27.86 -0.03
N GLU A 77 4.98 29.15 -0.01
CA GLU A 77 6.23 29.64 0.58
C GLU A 77 6.15 29.42 2.10
N GLU A 78 7.22 28.89 2.69
CA GLU A 78 7.39 28.77 4.15
C GLU A 78 7.51 30.14 4.81
#